data_AF-A0A395M280-F1
#
_entry.id   AF-A0A395M280-F1
#
_cell.length_a   1.000
_cell.length_b   1.000
_cell.length_c   1.000
_cell.angle_alpha   90.00
_cell.angle_beta   90.00
_cell.angle_gamma   90.00
#
_symmetry.space_group_name_H-M   'P 1'
#
loop_
_entity.id
_entity.type
_entity.pdbx_description
1 polymer ?
#
loop_
_entity_poly.entity_id
_entity_poly.type
_entity_poly.pdbx_seq_one_letter_code
_entity_poly.pdbx_strand_id
1 'polypeptide(L)'
;MNQVVKAPRRVSSNFFSFGNGVYRIGGSELSLCAYMVETSSGLIQVNAVPELFKTYFPHLKTLPVASVVTAPVVTQLGDTQTGYEFELWTARFLDFAKPHRLKFVGNEAHLKTLYHRLELTMNGDFVHDEFGNKQAKFVARRWVDEVFDWQPTTNSYSIGNVTIEISNPHSVRIFDKNKLVFDSEQYPVSSGALTGALYVDMLLAQVEPYKFNPDRLGLIVGGNGVGTKPGVTSNFIVSFADRLIWIDPPARCYEKAAQLGINTDYLTDIIITHCHEDHIEGFSGLMQRKIDRKERLSLLSTPPVYEQLKSIFNPFFGDISAYIDFHDLNNRAEFENFHGCRIDIRENYHPIPTFGLKFSYNNRTIGISGDILYSRRLIDARLQNGSIDKAQYDKLSPEWFSDCEILLHDTTLSRDPVHTDLEDLEDLAQEIPHVKVYGYHFSVRFESAYVTPTQFGDRF
;
A
#
# COMPACT_ATOMS: atom_id res chain seq x y z
N MET A 1 -42.39 1.19 -1.97
CA MET A 1 -42.07 -0.25 -1.84
C MET A 1 -40.57 -0.35 -1.79
N ASN A 2 -39.98 -0.75 -0.66
CA ASN A 2 -38.53 -0.99 -0.59
C ASN A 2 -38.21 -2.15 -1.53
N GLN A 3 -37.52 -1.87 -2.63
CA GLN A 3 -36.95 -2.93 -3.46
C GLN A 3 -36.03 -3.74 -2.54
N VAL A 4 -36.32 -5.03 -2.37
CA VAL A 4 -35.38 -5.93 -1.71
C VAL A 4 -34.11 -5.93 -2.55
N VAL A 5 -33.03 -5.39 -1.99
CA VAL A 5 -31.73 -5.37 -2.64
C VAL A 5 -31.36 -6.81 -2.95
N LYS A 6 -31.15 -7.12 -4.24
CA LYS A 6 -30.74 -8.47 -4.65
C LYS A 6 -29.41 -8.81 -3.96
N ALA A 7 -29.25 -10.05 -3.50
CA ALA A 7 -27.94 -10.51 -3.06
C ALA A 7 -26.93 -10.36 -4.22
N PRO A 8 -25.76 -9.75 -3.98
CA PRO A 8 -24.79 -9.52 -5.03
C PRO A 8 -24.19 -10.86 -5.51
N ARG A 9 -24.02 -11.00 -6.82
CA ARG A 9 -23.36 -12.17 -7.40
C ARG A 9 -21.86 -11.94 -7.44
N ARG A 10 -21.08 -12.86 -6.88
CA ARG A 10 -19.62 -12.84 -6.99
C ARG A 10 -19.18 -12.97 -8.45
N VAL A 11 -18.37 -12.03 -8.91
CA VAL A 11 -17.73 -12.03 -10.24
C VAL A 11 -16.30 -12.58 -10.12
N SER A 12 -15.56 -12.12 -9.12
CA SER A 12 -14.22 -12.61 -8.80
C SER A 12 -13.95 -12.47 -7.30
N SER A 13 -12.68 -12.62 -6.87
CA SER A 13 -12.34 -12.33 -5.48
C SER A 13 -12.61 -10.85 -5.19
N ASN A 14 -13.53 -10.57 -4.25
CA ASN A 14 -13.84 -9.22 -3.75
C ASN A 14 -14.51 -8.28 -4.74
N PHE A 15 -14.95 -8.83 -5.88
CA PHE A 15 -15.69 -8.09 -6.89
C PHE A 15 -17.04 -8.76 -7.08
N PHE A 16 -18.10 -8.00 -6.82
CA PHE A 16 -19.47 -8.50 -6.89
C PHE A 16 -20.35 -7.56 -7.72
N SER A 17 -21.33 -8.12 -8.42
CA SER A 17 -22.30 -7.37 -9.21
C SER A 17 -23.72 -7.61 -8.71
N PHE A 18 -24.51 -6.55 -8.59
CA PHE A 18 -25.93 -6.63 -8.30
C PHE A 18 -26.80 -6.86 -9.55
N GLY A 19 -26.18 -6.88 -10.74
CA GLY A 19 -26.86 -7.12 -12.02
C GLY A 19 -27.70 -5.93 -12.54
N ASN A 20 -27.57 -4.76 -11.91
CA ASN A 20 -28.28 -3.52 -12.25
C ASN A 20 -27.31 -2.35 -12.55
N GLY A 21 -26.04 -2.65 -12.88
CA GLY A 21 -24.99 -1.65 -13.07
C GLY A 21 -24.31 -1.18 -11.78
N VAL A 22 -24.68 -1.74 -10.62
CA VAL A 22 -23.98 -1.52 -9.35
C VAL A 22 -23.02 -2.68 -9.07
N TYR A 23 -21.78 -2.34 -8.74
CA TYR A 23 -20.75 -3.28 -8.33
C TYR A 23 -20.26 -2.94 -6.92
N ARG A 24 -20.05 -3.98 -6.11
CA ARG A 24 -19.44 -3.89 -4.78
C ARG A 24 -18.01 -4.38 -4.86
N ILE A 25 -17.10 -3.61 -4.28
CA ILE A 25 -15.67 -3.90 -4.22
C ILE A 25 -15.22 -3.90 -2.78
N GLY A 26 -14.60 -5.00 -2.35
CA GLY A 26 -14.27 -5.25 -0.95
C GLY A 26 -14.58 -6.70 -0.56
N GLY A 27 -14.26 -7.08 0.68
CA GLY A 27 -14.38 -8.46 1.18
C GLY A 27 -15.79 -9.05 1.21
N SER A 28 -16.04 -10.00 2.13
CA SER A 28 -17.34 -10.69 2.24
C SER A 28 -18.51 -9.71 2.46
N GLU A 29 -19.76 -10.18 2.37
CA GLU A 29 -20.95 -9.31 2.52
C GLU A 29 -20.98 -8.48 3.82
N LEU A 30 -20.18 -8.87 4.82
CA LEU A 30 -20.01 -8.26 6.13
C LEU A 30 -18.89 -7.20 6.21
N SER A 31 -18.13 -6.99 5.12
CA SER A 31 -16.93 -6.15 5.15
C SER A 31 -17.18 -4.70 4.74
N LEU A 32 -16.19 -3.87 5.09
CA LEU A 32 -15.94 -2.60 4.43
C LEU A 32 -15.89 -2.77 2.91
N CYS A 33 -16.49 -1.85 2.16
CA CYS A 33 -16.51 -1.88 0.72
C CYS A 33 -16.67 -0.48 0.11
N ALA A 34 -16.30 -0.40 -1.18
CA ALA A 34 -16.60 0.70 -2.07
C ALA A 34 -17.56 0.22 -3.18
N TYR A 35 -18.10 1.18 -3.93
CA TYR A 35 -19.02 0.87 -5.02
C TYR A 35 -18.59 1.52 -6.34
N MET A 36 -18.89 0.82 -7.43
CA MET A 36 -18.84 1.36 -8.78
C MET A 36 -20.25 1.32 -9.36
N VAL A 37 -20.71 2.43 -9.93
CA VAL A 37 -22.07 2.61 -10.43
C VAL A 37 -22.01 3.03 -11.89
N GLU A 38 -22.50 2.17 -12.78
CA GLU A 38 -22.65 2.49 -14.20
C GLU A 38 -23.78 3.50 -14.39
N THR A 39 -23.48 4.57 -15.12
CA THR A 39 -24.44 5.63 -15.45
C THR A 39 -24.28 6.08 -16.90
N SER A 40 -25.23 6.86 -17.39
CA SER A 40 -25.15 7.45 -18.74
C SER A 40 -24.00 8.44 -18.93
N SER A 41 -23.36 8.92 -17.86
CA SER A 41 -22.18 9.79 -17.92
C SER A 41 -20.86 9.03 -17.75
N GLY A 42 -20.90 7.72 -17.48
CA GLY A 42 -19.74 6.89 -17.21
C GLY A 42 -19.82 6.19 -15.85
N LEU A 43 -18.70 5.59 -15.43
CA LEU A 43 -18.60 4.90 -14.15
C LEU A 43 -18.44 5.91 -13.01
N ILE A 44 -19.27 5.83 -11.97
CA ILE A 44 -19.18 6.66 -10.77
C ILE A 44 -18.69 5.77 -9.62
N GLN A 45 -17.59 6.16 -8.99
CA GLN A 45 -17.08 5.52 -7.80
C GLN A 45 -17.70 6.15 -6.54
N VAL A 46 -17.99 5.34 -5.52
CA VAL A 46 -18.38 5.81 -4.18
C VAL A 46 -17.39 5.23 -3.18
N ASN A 47 -16.57 6.13 -2.62
CA ASN A 47 -15.43 5.85 -1.75
C ASN A 47 -14.36 4.94 -2.39
N ALA A 48 -13.29 4.69 -1.64
CA ALA A 48 -12.28 3.71 -1.98
C ALA A 48 -12.15 2.68 -0.85
N VAL A 49 -11.45 1.58 -1.09
CA VAL A 49 -10.98 0.65 -0.04
C VAL A 49 -9.59 0.17 -0.44
N PRO A 50 -8.78 -0.36 0.49
CA PRO A 50 -7.54 -1.06 0.14
C PRO A 50 -7.75 -2.07 -1.01
N GLU A 51 -6.81 -2.14 -1.96
CA GLU A 51 -6.84 -2.94 -3.20
C GLU A 51 -7.99 -2.62 -4.18
N LEU A 52 -8.67 -1.46 -4.05
CA LEU A 52 -9.80 -1.10 -4.92
C LEU A 52 -9.47 -1.26 -6.40
N PHE A 53 -8.43 -0.55 -6.85
CA PHE A 53 -8.05 -0.46 -8.25
C PHE A 53 -7.73 -1.85 -8.83
N LYS A 54 -6.92 -2.63 -8.12
CA LYS A 54 -6.54 -4.01 -8.49
C LYS A 54 -7.75 -4.94 -8.60
N THR A 55 -8.80 -4.66 -7.84
CA THR A 55 -9.98 -5.51 -7.80
C THR A 55 -10.93 -5.19 -8.95
N TYR A 56 -11.27 -3.93 -9.22
CA TYR A 56 -12.28 -3.61 -10.22
C TYR A 56 -11.71 -3.48 -11.64
N PHE A 57 -10.52 -2.90 -11.78
CA PHE A 57 -10.01 -2.47 -13.09
C PHE A 57 -9.77 -3.64 -14.06
N PRO A 58 -9.28 -4.83 -13.64
CA PRO A 58 -9.17 -5.98 -14.55
C PRO A 58 -10.50 -6.43 -15.16
N HIS A 59 -11.62 -6.15 -14.49
CA HIS A 59 -12.95 -6.55 -14.94
C HIS A 59 -13.66 -5.45 -15.75
N LEU A 60 -13.64 -4.22 -15.26
CA LEU A 60 -14.36 -3.11 -15.91
C LEU A 60 -13.53 -2.39 -16.98
N LYS A 61 -12.19 -2.44 -16.88
CA LYS A 61 -11.22 -1.82 -17.80
C LYS A 61 -11.51 -0.35 -18.12
N THR A 62 -12.15 0.33 -17.18
CA THR A 62 -12.69 1.68 -17.35
C THR A 62 -12.44 2.43 -16.05
N LEU A 63 -11.80 3.58 -16.12
CA LEU A 63 -11.63 4.48 -14.98
C LEU A 63 -12.94 5.23 -14.69
N PRO A 64 -13.24 5.54 -13.42
CA PRO A 64 -14.41 6.35 -13.08
C PRO A 64 -14.32 7.75 -13.71
N VAL A 65 -15.46 8.36 -14.02
CA VAL A 65 -15.53 9.77 -14.45
C VAL A 65 -15.67 10.72 -13.26
N ALA A 66 -16.15 10.19 -12.14
CA ALA A 66 -16.20 10.87 -10.85
C ALA A 66 -16.06 9.86 -9.71
N SER A 67 -15.43 10.29 -8.62
CA SER A 67 -15.46 9.61 -7.33
C SER A 67 -16.16 10.46 -6.30
N VAL A 68 -17.08 9.85 -5.55
CA VAL A 68 -17.81 10.46 -4.46
C VAL A 68 -17.12 10.14 -3.14
N VAL A 69 -16.64 11.17 -2.44
CA VAL A 69 -15.91 11.04 -1.18
C VAL A 69 -16.83 11.42 -0.02
N THR A 70 -17.20 10.42 0.78
CA THR A 70 -17.99 10.64 2.01
C THR A 70 -17.08 10.84 3.22
N ALA A 71 -17.69 11.11 4.37
CA ALA A 71 -17.01 10.99 5.65
C ALA A 71 -16.32 9.62 5.77
N PRO A 72 -15.10 9.58 6.35
CA PRO A 72 -14.33 8.35 6.44
C PRO A 72 -15.05 7.33 7.33
N VAL A 73 -15.02 6.07 6.90
CA VAL A 73 -15.40 4.93 7.72
C VAL A 73 -14.16 4.08 7.92
N VAL A 74 -13.88 3.73 9.18
CA VAL A 74 -12.75 2.89 9.57
C VAL A 74 -13.24 1.70 10.35
N THR A 75 -12.68 0.54 10.08
CA THR A 75 -12.95 -0.71 10.80
C THR A 75 -11.65 -1.51 10.91
N GLN A 76 -11.68 -2.64 11.61
CA GLN A 76 -10.55 -3.58 11.57
C GLN A 76 -10.29 -4.16 10.16
N LEU A 77 -11.11 -3.85 9.14
CA LEU A 77 -10.90 -4.30 7.77
C LEU A 77 -10.28 -3.24 6.85
N GLY A 78 -9.91 -2.08 7.41
CA GLY A 78 -9.31 -0.96 6.69
C GLY A 78 -10.16 0.31 6.79
N ASP A 79 -10.00 1.19 5.80
CA ASP A 79 -10.70 2.48 5.73
C ASP A 79 -11.24 2.77 4.32
N THR A 80 -12.15 3.77 4.22
CA THR A 80 -12.84 4.08 2.96
C THR A 80 -12.17 5.13 2.09
N GLN A 81 -10.93 5.51 2.38
CA GLN A 81 -10.30 6.61 1.67
C GLN A 81 -8.88 6.32 1.22
N THR A 82 -8.09 5.40 1.79
CA THR A 82 -6.68 5.22 1.41
C THR A 82 -6.46 4.69 -0.01
N GLY A 83 -7.40 3.92 -0.56
CA GLY A 83 -7.26 3.21 -1.83
C GLY A 83 -7.43 3.99 -3.15
N TYR A 84 -6.88 5.20 -3.28
CA TYR A 84 -7.03 6.05 -4.48
C TYR A 84 -5.77 6.21 -5.32
N GLU A 85 -4.60 5.93 -4.77
CA GLU A 85 -3.32 6.30 -5.36
C GLU A 85 -3.10 5.64 -6.72
N PHE A 86 -3.27 4.32 -6.82
CA PHE A 86 -2.99 3.60 -8.06
C PHE A 86 -4.01 3.85 -9.17
N GLU A 87 -5.24 4.19 -8.82
CA GLU A 87 -6.22 4.68 -9.77
C GLU A 87 -5.75 5.99 -10.40
N LEU A 88 -5.23 6.92 -9.59
CA LEU A 88 -4.75 8.20 -10.07
C LEU A 88 -3.41 8.10 -10.82
N TRP A 89 -2.51 7.21 -10.42
CA TRP A 89 -1.33 6.90 -11.21
C TRP A 89 -1.70 6.37 -12.60
N THR A 90 -2.69 5.47 -12.67
CA THR A 90 -3.22 4.97 -13.95
C THR A 90 -3.88 6.10 -14.73
N ALA A 91 -4.69 6.94 -14.09
CA ALA A 91 -5.31 8.10 -14.73
C ALA A 91 -4.27 9.05 -15.33
N ARG A 92 -3.11 9.18 -14.69
CA ARG A 92 -2.00 10.01 -15.18
C ARG A 92 -1.28 9.40 -16.37
N PHE A 93 -0.97 8.11 -16.31
CA PHE A 93 -0.03 7.47 -17.24
C PHE A 93 -0.70 6.64 -18.34
N LEU A 94 -2.02 6.48 -18.32
CA LEU A 94 -2.76 5.84 -19.42
C LEU A 94 -2.63 6.61 -20.74
N ASP A 95 -2.66 7.95 -20.67
CA ASP A 95 -2.35 8.85 -21.78
C ASP A 95 -1.48 10.01 -21.27
N PHE A 96 -0.19 9.98 -21.60
CA PHE A 96 0.77 10.99 -21.16
C PHE A 96 0.41 12.41 -21.61
N ALA A 97 -0.20 12.55 -22.80
CA ALA A 97 -0.53 13.84 -23.41
C ALA A 97 -1.87 14.39 -22.93
N LYS A 98 -2.82 13.50 -22.59
CA LYS A 98 -4.16 13.86 -22.10
C LYS A 98 -4.54 13.00 -20.90
N PRO A 99 -4.02 13.32 -19.69
CA PRO A 99 -4.37 12.60 -18.48
C PRO A 99 -5.88 12.51 -18.28
N HIS A 100 -6.34 11.38 -17.79
CA HIS A 100 -7.73 11.20 -17.38
C HIS A 100 -7.96 11.99 -16.08
N ARG A 101 -8.84 12.99 -16.11
CA ARG A 101 -9.15 13.82 -14.94
C ARG A 101 -10.38 13.29 -14.22
N LEU A 102 -10.17 12.81 -13.00
CA LEU A 102 -11.21 12.26 -12.15
C LEU A 102 -11.86 13.37 -11.31
N LYS A 103 -13.17 13.51 -11.39
CA LYS A 103 -13.94 14.47 -10.57
C LYS A 103 -14.12 13.95 -9.17
N PHE A 104 -13.57 14.63 -8.18
CA PHE A 104 -13.77 14.31 -6.77
C PHE A 104 -14.90 15.16 -6.19
N VAL A 105 -16.01 14.50 -5.90
CA VAL A 105 -17.26 15.13 -5.45
C VAL A 105 -17.47 14.83 -3.97
N GLY A 106 -17.68 15.86 -3.15
CA GLY A 106 -17.92 15.65 -1.73
C GLY A 106 -17.76 16.91 -0.89
N ASN A 107 -17.82 16.76 0.42
CA ASN A 107 -17.58 17.86 1.34
C ASN A 107 -16.13 18.36 1.21
N GLU A 108 -15.94 19.67 1.15
CA GLU A 108 -14.63 20.29 0.96
C GLU A 108 -13.58 19.83 1.99
N ALA A 109 -13.97 19.63 3.25
CA ALA A 109 -13.04 19.18 4.28
C ALA A 109 -12.47 17.78 3.97
N HIS A 110 -13.32 16.85 3.54
CA HIS A 110 -12.89 15.50 3.18
C HIS A 110 -12.05 15.49 1.89
N LEU A 111 -12.42 16.33 0.90
CA LEU A 111 -11.62 16.46 -0.32
C LEU A 111 -10.24 17.04 -0.04
N LYS A 112 -10.13 18.03 0.86
CA LYS A 112 -8.84 18.59 1.30
C LYS A 112 -7.95 17.56 1.95
N THR A 113 -8.50 16.77 2.87
CA THR A 113 -7.80 15.66 3.51
C THR A 113 -7.29 14.66 2.47
N LEU A 114 -8.16 14.21 1.57
CA LEU A 114 -7.80 13.25 0.53
C LEU A 114 -6.72 13.79 -0.39
N TYR A 115 -6.89 15.02 -0.89
CA TYR A 115 -5.92 15.65 -1.77
C TYR A 115 -4.55 15.78 -1.10
N HIS A 116 -4.49 16.27 0.15
CA HIS A 116 -3.21 16.42 0.85
C HIS A 116 -2.51 15.07 1.05
N ARG A 117 -3.28 14.01 1.33
CA ARG A 117 -2.72 12.66 1.42
C ARG A 117 -2.11 12.21 0.09
N LEU A 118 -2.84 12.35 -1.01
CA LEU A 118 -2.36 12.00 -2.35
C LEU A 118 -1.15 12.85 -2.74
N GLU A 119 -1.08 14.10 -2.27
CA GLU A 119 0.07 14.97 -2.48
C GLU A 119 1.36 14.38 -1.88
N LEU A 120 1.25 13.72 -0.72
CA LEU A 120 2.39 13.10 -0.05
C LEU A 120 2.90 11.84 -0.76
N THR A 121 2.01 11.06 -1.37
CA THR A 121 2.35 9.75 -1.94
C THR A 121 2.57 9.79 -3.45
N MET A 122 1.91 10.71 -4.17
CA MET A 122 2.01 10.80 -5.63
C MET A 122 2.99 11.85 -6.14
N ASN A 123 3.38 12.85 -5.35
CA ASN A 123 4.24 13.91 -5.87
C ASN A 123 5.72 13.51 -5.81
N GLY A 124 6.28 13.23 -6.97
CA GLY A 124 7.71 13.02 -7.21
C GLY A 124 7.93 12.66 -8.68
N ASP A 125 8.98 13.19 -9.31
CA ASP A 125 9.32 12.90 -10.71
C ASP A 125 10.81 12.66 -10.89
N PHE A 126 11.17 11.92 -11.94
CA PHE A 126 12.53 11.77 -12.44
C PHE A 126 12.76 12.77 -13.57
N VAL A 127 13.83 13.56 -13.51
CA VAL A 127 14.17 14.47 -14.62
C VAL A 127 15.35 13.92 -15.43
N HIS A 128 15.14 13.79 -16.74
CA HIS A 128 16.22 13.61 -17.72
C HIS A 128 17.10 14.85 -17.77
N ASP A 129 18.41 14.69 -17.92
CA ASP A 129 19.25 15.83 -18.28
C ASP A 129 19.20 16.16 -19.77
N GLU A 130 19.78 17.31 -20.10
CA GLU A 130 19.88 17.89 -21.44
C GLU A 130 20.64 17.02 -22.46
N PHE A 131 21.28 15.92 -22.02
CA PHE A 131 21.93 14.92 -22.87
C PHE A 131 21.12 13.62 -22.99
N GLY A 132 19.90 13.57 -22.46
CA GLY A 132 19.03 12.39 -22.47
C GLY A 132 19.46 11.30 -21.47
N ASN A 133 20.44 11.58 -20.62
CA ASN A 133 20.82 10.68 -19.54
C ASN A 133 19.86 10.93 -18.36
N LYS A 134 19.30 9.87 -17.77
CA LYS A 134 18.45 9.98 -16.57
C LYS A 134 19.27 10.71 -15.49
N GLN A 135 18.94 11.96 -15.16
CA GLN A 135 19.59 12.62 -14.04
C GLN A 135 18.92 12.21 -12.74
N ALA A 136 19.77 11.95 -11.75
CA ALA A 136 19.42 11.40 -10.46
C ALA A 136 18.84 12.45 -9.50
N LYS A 137 17.85 13.23 -9.93
CA LYS A 137 17.15 14.17 -9.05
C LYS A 137 15.65 13.99 -9.14
N PHE A 138 15.05 13.84 -7.96
CA PHE A 138 13.62 13.95 -7.80
C PHE A 138 13.22 15.41 -7.95
N VAL A 139 12.38 15.73 -8.94
CA VAL A 139 11.73 17.04 -9.01
C VAL A 139 10.32 16.89 -8.48
N ALA A 140 9.94 17.75 -7.54
CA ALA A 140 8.60 17.79 -7.00
C ALA A 140 7.63 18.30 -8.08
N ARG A 141 7.07 17.37 -8.85
CA ARG A 141 5.95 17.63 -9.76
C ARG A 141 4.66 17.35 -9.02
N ARG A 142 3.71 18.27 -9.12
CA ARG A 142 2.39 18.15 -8.50
C ARG A 142 1.46 17.32 -9.37
N TRP A 143 1.75 16.03 -9.51
CA TRP A 143 1.00 15.11 -10.39
C TRP A 143 -0.48 15.06 -10.04
N VAL A 144 -0.81 15.17 -8.75
CA VAL A 144 -2.20 15.20 -8.27
C VAL A 144 -3.01 16.30 -8.95
N ASP A 145 -2.43 17.48 -9.23
CA ASP A 145 -3.14 18.59 -9.90
C ASP A 145 -3.58 18.26 -11.33
N GLU A 146 -2.87 17.33 -11.98
CA GLU A 146 -3.15 16.93 -13.36
C GLU A 146 -4.31 15.95 -13.46
N VAL A 147 -4.62 15.21 -12.39
CA VAL A 147 -5.62 14.13 -12.39
C VAL A 147 -6.78 14.34 -11.41
N PHE A 148 -6.61 15.16 -10.38
CA PHE A 148 -7.63 15.47 -9.37
C PHE A 148 -8.43 16.71 -9.76
N ASP A 149 -9.70 16.54 -10.14
CA ASP A 149 -10.63 17.62 -10.48
C ASP A 149 -11.58 17.89 -9.31
N TRP A 150 -11.42 19.04 -8.66
CA TRP A 150 -12.11 19.41 -7.42
C TRP A 150 -13.57 19.79 -7.67
N GLN A 151 -14.51 19.05 -7.06
CA GLN A 151 -15.95 19.34 -7.15
C GLN A 151 -16.60 19.39 -5.75
N PRO A 152 -16.19 20.34 -4.88
CA PRO A 152 -16.74 20.45 -3.53
C PRO A 152 -18.23 20.81 -3.57
N THR A 153 -19.03 20.10 -2.79
CA THR A 153 -20.46 20.37 -2.61
C THR A 153 -20.95 19.82 -1.27
N THR A 154 -21.99 20.44 -0.72
CA THR A 154 -22.69 19.97 0.49
C THR A 154 -24.13 19.57 0.20
N ASN A 155 -24.55 19.57 -1.06
CA ASN A 155 -25.92 19.27 -1.44
C ASN A 155 -25.99 18.30 -2.63
N SER A 156 -25.63 18.78 -3.82
CA SER A 156 -25.65 17.95 -5.03
C SER A 156 -24.61 18.40 -6.04
N TYR A 157 -24.28 17.51 -6.97
CA TYR A 157 -23.42 17.75 -8.13
C TYR A 157 -24.02 17.07 -9.36
N SER A 158 -23.93 17.70 -10.53
CA SER A 158 -24.46 17.15 -11.77
C SER A 158 -23.39 17.02 -12.84
N ILE A 159 -23.39 15.87 -13.52
CA ILE A 159 -22.54 15.57 -14.68
C ILE A 159 -23.40 14.93 -15.77
N GLY A 160 -23.62 15.64 -16.88
CA GLY A 160 -24.53 15.18 -17.93
C GLY A 160 -25.96 14.97 -17.40
N ASN A 161 -26.51 13.77 -17.57
CA ASN A 161 -27.84 13.39 -17.06
C ASN A 161 -27.80 12.77 -15.66
N VAL A 162 -26.65 12.82 -14.98
CA VAL A 162 -26.42 12.19 -13.69
C VAL A 162 -26.38 13.27 -12.61
N THR A 163 -27.12 13.05 -11.53
CA THR A 163 -27.11 13.88 -10.33
C THR A 163 -26.67 13.05 -9.13
N ILE A 164 -25.66 13.54 -8.41
CA ILE A 164 -25.11 12.96 -7.19
C ILE A 164 -25.56 13.84 -6.03
N GLU A 165 -26.38 13.31 -5.13
CA GLU A 165 -26.81 13.98 -3.90
C GLU A 165 -25.96 13.52 -2.71
N ILE A 166 -25.44 14.50 -1.96
CA ILE A 166 -24.55 14.31 -0.79
C ILE A 166 -24.95 15.31 0.31
N SER A 167 -26.25 15.52 0.51
CA SER A 167 -26.77 16.42 1.56
C SER A 167 -26.47 15.93 2.98
N ASN A 168 -26.18 14.63 3.14
CA ASN A 168 -25.64 14.05 4.35
C ASN A 168 -24.21 13.53 4.06
N PRO A 169 -23.19 13.95 4.82
CA PRO A 169 -21.79 13.60 4.55
C PRO A 169 -21.48 12.10 4.68
N HIS A 170 -22.38 11.28 5.24
CA HIS A 170 -22.23 9.84 5.37
C HIS A 170 -23.02 9.04 4.33
N SER A 171 -23.80 9.70 3.47
CA SER A 171 -24.68 9.02 2.51
C SER A 171 -24.65 9.65 1.13
N VAL A 172 -24.88 8.84 0.11
CA VAL A 172 -24.89 9.26 -1.29
C VAL A 172 -26.10 8.66 -1.98
N ARG A 173 -26.81 9.48 -2.76
CA ARG A 173 -27.79 9.01 -3.75
C ARG A 173 -27.37 9.44 -5.14
N ILE A 174 -27.45 8.52 -6.09
CA ILE A 174 -27.10 8.79 -7.50
C ILE A 174 -28.34 8.56 -8.34
N PHE A 175 -28.69 9.58 -9.12
CA PHE A 175 -29.78 9.56 -10.07
C PHE A 175 -29.21 9.63 -11.48
N ASP A 176 -29.68 8.77 -12.38
CA ASP A 176 -29.37 8.83 -13.81
C ASP A 176 -30.66 9.00 -14.60
N LYS A 177 -30.76 10.08 -15.39
CA LYS A 177 -31.99 10.48 -16.11
C LYS A 177 -33.20 10.55 -15.17
N ASN A 178 -33.01 11.17 -14.00
CA ASN A 178 -34.00 11.31 -12.91
C ASN A 178 -34.46 9.98 -12.26
N LYS A 179 -33.81 8.85 -12.55
CA LYS A 179 -34.08 7.57 -11.90
C LYS A 179 -33.00 7.30 -10.85
N LEU A 180 -33.41 6.99 -9.62
CA LEU A 180 -32.48 6.53 -8.58
C LEU A 180 -31.82 5.22 -9.02
N VAL A 181 -30.50 5.22 -9.15
CA VAL A 181 -29.69 4.06 -9.55
C VAL A 181 -28.81 3.54 -8.41
N PHE A 182 -28.47 4.39 -7.45
CA PHE A 182 -27.71 4.01 -6.26
C PHE A 182 -28.15 4.82 -5.05
N ASP A 183 -28.17 4.17 -3.89
CA ASP A 183 -28.53 4.75 -2.61
C ASP A 183 -27.72 4.05 -1.52
N SER A 184 -26.80 4.76 -0.86
CA SER A 184 -25.93 4.17 0.15
C SER A 184 -26.68 3.64 1.38
N GLU A 185 -27.93 4.05 1.60
CA GLU A 185 -28.76 3.44 2.67
C GLU A 185 -29.17 2.00 2.30
N GLN A 186 -29.35 1.72 1.00
CA GLN A 186 -29.63 0.39 0.48
C GLN A 186 -28.34 -0.40 0.23
N TYR A 187 -27.25 0.30 -0.05
CA TYR A 187 -25.92 -0.25 -0.32
C TYR A 187 -24.90 0.32 0.70
N PRO A 188 -24.96 -0.11 1.97
CA PRO A 188 -24.07 0.44 2.99
C PRO A 188 -22.62 0.07 2.69
N VAL A 189 -21.71 1.03 2.91
CA VAL A 189 -20.25 0.83 2.74
C VAL A 189 -19.64 -0.06 3.82
N SER A 190 -20.33 -0.22 4.95
CA SER A 190 -19.90 -1.06 6.08
C SER A 190 -21.12 -1.61 6.81
N SER A 191 -21.00 -2.84 7.32
CA SER A 191 -21.97 -3.45 8.25
C SER A 191 -21.73 -3.04 9.71
N GLY A 192 -20.86 -2.06 9.95
CA GLY A 192 -20.53 -1.51 11.27
C GLY A 192 -19.25 -2.10 11.87
N ALA A 193 -18.62 -1.35 12.78
CA ALA A 193 -17.33 -1.70 13.39
C ALA A 193 -17.37 -3.04 14.15
N LEU A 194 -18.46 -3.32 14.89
CA LEU A 194 -18.65 -4.58 15.62
C LEU A 194 -18.62 -5.80 14.69
N THR A 195 -19.28 -5.69 13.54
CA THR A 195 -19.33 -6.77 12.55
C THR A 195 -17.94 -7.04 11.98
N GLY A 196 -17.18 -5.99 11.67
CA GLY A 196 -15.79 -6.10 11.22
C GLY A 196 -14.90 -6.77 12.27
N ALA A 197 -15.01 -6.38 13.55
CA ALA A 197 -14.25 -6.98 14.64
C ALA A 197 -14.58 -8.48 14.83
N LEU A 198 -15.87 -8.85 14.82
CA LEU A 198 -16.30 -10.25 14.91
C LEU A 198 -15.74 -11.09 13.75
N TYR A 199 -15.71 -10.56 12.53
CA TYR A 199 -15.13 -11.25 11.39
C TYR A 199 -13.63 -11.50 11.57
N VAL A 200 -12.88 -10.51 12.06
CA VAL A 200 -11.45 -10.67 12.36
C VAL A 200 -11.24 -11.72 13.46
N ASP A 201 -12.01 -11.67 14.54
CA ASP A 201 -11.90 -12.65 15.63
C ASP A 201 -12.22 -14.08 15.15
N MET A 202 -13.22 -14.24 14.28
CA MET A 202 -13.54 -15.52 13.65
C MET A 202 -12.40 -16.05 12.76
N LEU A 203 -11.70 -15.17 12.03
CA LEU A 203 -10.54 -15.56 11.22
C LEU A 203 -9.38 -15.99 12.11
N LEU A 204 -9.03 -15.19 13.11
CA LEU A 204 -7.87 -15.41 13.96
C LEU A 204 -8.07 -16.59 14.93
N ALA A 205 -9.31 -16.89 15.33
CA ALA A 205 -9.63 -18.07 16.14
C ALA A 205 -9.34 -19.41 15.42
N GLN A 206 -9.19 -19.40 14.09
CA GLN A 206 -8.84 -20.59 13.30
C GLN A 206 -7.32 -20.79 13.18
N VAL A 207 -6.52 -19.84 13.67
CA VAL A 207 -5.07 -19.85 13.52
C VAL A 207 -4.42 -20.17 14.87
N GLU A 208 -3.61 -21.22 14.89
CA GLU A 208 -2.88 -21.64 16.08
C GLU A 208 -1.93 -20.52 16.58
N PRO A 209 -1.70 -20.44 17.90
CA PRO A 209 -0.72 -19.51 18.46
C PRO A 209 0.66 -19.67 17.81
N TYR A 210 1.30 -18.53 17.53
CA TYR A 210 2.64 -18.56 16.94
C TYR A 210 3.64 -19.17 17.91
N LYS A 211 4.41 -20.16 17.43
CA LYS A 211 5.45 -20.84 18.23
C LYS A 211 6.80 -20.24 17.91
N PHE A 212 7.26 -19.35 18.80
CA PHE A 212 8.58 -18.75 18.70
C PHE A 212 9.68 -19.82 18.77
N ASN A 213 10.71 -19.65 17.94
CA ASN A 213 11.94 -20.41 18.03
C ASN A 213 13.09 -19.43 18.32
N PRO A 214 13.57 -19.39 19.57
CA PRO A 214 14.56 -18.40 19.98
C PRO A 214 15.92 -18.61 19.30
N ASP A 215 16.17 -19.73 18.64
CA ASP A 215 17.46 -19.98 17.99
C ASP A 215 17.46 -19.63 16.50
N ARG A 216 16.31 -19.20 15.94
CA ARG A 216 16.13 -19.00 14.50
C ARG A 216 15.84 -17.56 14.13
N LEU A 217 16.47 -17.11 13.06
CA LEU A 217 15.97 -16.00 12.23
C LEU A 217 15.12 -16.61 11.13
N GLY A 218 13.83 -16.29 11.11
CA GLY A 218 12.88 -16.77 10.12
C GLY A 218 12.31 -15.63 9.30
N LEU A 219 12.02 -15.90 8.02
CA LEU A 219 11.37 -14.97 7.11
C LEU A 219 10.23 -15.69 6.36
N ILE A 220 9.09 -15.03 6.25
CA ILE A 220 7.96 -15.45 5.42
C ILE A 220 7.69 -14.35 4.39
N VAL A 221 7.59 -14.71 3.12
CA VAL A 221 7.10 -13.82 2.07
C VAL A 221 5.58 -13.76 2.18
N GLY A 222 5.06 -12.65 2.69
CA GLY A 222 3.62 -12.44 2.81
C GLY A 222 2.98 -11.86 1.55
N GLY A 223 3.79 -11.44 0.58
CA GLY A 223 3.37 -10.99 -0.75
C GLY A 223 4.55 -10.46 -1.54
N ASN A 224 4.41 -10.42 -2.87
CA ASN A 224 5.50 -10.11 -3.80
C ASN A 224 5.05 -9.26 -5.01
N GLY A 225 3.81 -8.77 -4.99
CA GLY A 225 3.20 -8.03 -6.08
C GLY A 225 3.29 -6.51 -5.94
N VAL A 226 2.99 -5.83 -7.04
CA VAL A 226 2.98 -4.35 -7.15
C VAL A 226 1.60 -3.75 -6.85
N GLY A 227 1.53 -2.46 -6.54
CA GLY A 227 0.30 -1.69 -6.35
C GLY A 227 -0.70 -1.60 -7.52
N THR A 228 -0.26 -1.84 -8.76
CA THR A 228 -1.12 -1.66 -9.96
C THR A 228 -1.71 -2.94 -10.53
N LYS A 229 -1.36 -4.12 -9.99
CA LYS A 229 -1.77 -5.43 -10.53
C LYS A 229 -2.40 -6.33 -9.48
N PRO A 230 -3.30 -7.26 -9.88
CA PRO A 230 -3.85 -8.26 -8.97
C PRO A 230 -2.77 -9.10 -8.30
N GLY A 231 -2.91 -9.34 -7.00
CA GLY A 231 -1.93 -10.05 -6.18
C GLY A 231 -1.79 -9.37 -4.82
N VAL A 232 -1.13 -10.06 -3.88
CA VAL A 232 -0.81 -9.48 -2.56
C VAL A 232 0.42 -8.60 -2.72
N THR A 233 0.34 -7.37 -2.21
CA THR A 233 1.45 -6.40 -2.23
C THR A 233 2.65 -6.93 -1.49
N SER A 234 3.83 -6.40 -1.84
CA SER A 234 5.10 -6.73 -1.20
C SER A 234 5.04 -6.54 0.31
N ASN A 235 5.19 -7.64 1.06
CA ASN A 235 5.21 -7.61 2.52
C ASN A 235 5.88 -8.86 3.09
N PHE A 236 6.40 -8.75 4.30
CA PHE A 236 7.23 -9.79 4.90
C PHE A 236 6.94 -9.96 6.38
N ILE A 237 7.07 -11.20 6.88
CA ILE A 237 7.00 -11.47 8.31
C ILE A 237 8.34 -12.03 8.75
N VAL A 238 9.00 -11.32 9.67
CA VAL A 238 10.30 -11.70 10.23
C VAL A 238 10.10 -12.15 11.67
N SER A 239 10.76 -13.24 12.06
CA SER A 239 10.72 -13.76 13.42
C SER A 239 12.11 -14.08 13.94
N PHE A 240 12.40 -13.68 15.17
CA PHE A 240 13.62 -14.03 15.91
C PHE A 240 13.37 -13.87 17.40
N ALA A 241 14.11 -14.58 18.26
CA ALA A 241 13.92 -14.53 19.71
C ALA A 241 12.42 -14.69 20.10
N ASP A 242 11.85 -13.65 20.70
CA ASP A 242 10.45 -13.49 21.08
C ASP A 242 9.69 -12.49 20.18
N ARG A 243 10.25 -12.09 19.04
CA ARG A 243 9.70 -11.10 18.11
C ARG A 243 9.04 -11.74 16.90
N LEU A 244 7.88 -11.19 16.52
CA LEU A 244 7.16 -11.48 15.29
C LEU A 244 6.77 -10.14 14.67
N ILE A 245 7.51 -9.76 13.64
CA ILE A 245 7.47 -8.42 13.04
C ILE A 245 6.84 -8.52 11.66
N TRP A 246 5.81 -7.73 11.39
CA TRP A 246 5.26 -7.60 10.04
C TRP A 246 5.76 -6.33 9.36
N ILE A 247 6.52 -6.49 8.29
CA ILE A 247 7.01 -5.42 7.41
C ILE A 247 5.96 -5.17 6.31
N ASP A 248 5.51 -3.93 6.20
CA ASP A 248 4.54 -3.40 5.23
C ASP A 248 3.24 -4.22 5.14
N PRO A 249 2.44 -4.32 6.23
CA PRO A 249 1.24 -5.14 6.24
C PRO A 249 0.28 -4.78 5.09
N PRO A 250 -0.15 -5.76 4.26
CA PRO A 250 -0.90 -5.50 3.04
C PRO A 250 -2.37 -5.23 3.36
N ALA A 251 -3.15 -4.83 2.35
CA ALA A 251 -4.60 -4.85 2.45
C ALA A 251 -5.12 -6.19 2.96
N ARG A 252 -6.20 -6.12 3.75
CA ARG A 252 -6.88 -7.31 4.30
C ARG A 252 -5.90 -8.23 5.03
N CYS A 253 -4.95 -7.62 5.75
CA CYS A 253 -3.87 -8.28 6.46
C CYS A 253 -4.34 -9.50 7.27
N TYR A 254 -5.46 -9.43 8.00
CA TYR A 254 -5.97 -10.57 8.77
C TYR A 254 -6.26 -11.84 7.94
N GLU A 255 -6.81 -11.67 6.73
CA GLU A 255 -7.08 -12.81 5.85
C GLU A 255 -5.80 -13.39 5.26
N LYS A 256 -4.84 -12.52 4.90
CA LYS A 256 -3.53 -12.93 4.39
C LYS A 256 -2.72 -13.62 5.48
N ALA A 257 -2.72 -13.08 6.70
CA ALA A 257 -2.09 -13.67 7.86
C ALA A 257 -2.67 -15.06 8.16
N ALA A 258 -3.99 -15.21 8.14
CA ALA A 258 -4.64 -16.51 8.34
C ALA A 258 -4.22 -17.54 7.28
N GLN A 259 -4.10 -17.13 6.01
CA GLN A 259 -3.57 -17.99 4.93
C GLN A 259 -2.10 -18.40 5.17
N LEU A 260 -1.32 -17.55 5.80
CA LEU A 260 0.06 -17.82 6.21
C LEU A 260 0.17 -18.58 7.55
N GLY A 261 -0.95 -18.91 8.19
CA GLY A 261 -0.97 -19.51 9.53
C GLY A 261 -0.39 -18.59 10.61
N ILE A 262 -0.50 -17.27 10.43
CA ILE A 262 -0.06 -16.26 11.38
C ILE A 262 -1.28 -15.60 12.02
N ASN A 263 -1.34 -15.66 13.35
CA ASN A 263 -2.33 -14.90 14.10
C ASN A 263 -1.74 -13.53 14.46
N THR A 264 -2.34 -12.48 13.93
CA THR A 264 -1.85 -11.10 14.04
C THR A 264 -1.87 -10.54 15.45
N ASP A 265 -2.59 -11.17 16.38
CA ASP A 265 -2.57 -10.77 17.79
C ASP A 265 -1.23 -11.05 18.47
N TYR A 266 -0.41 -11.93 17.89
CA TYR A 266 0.95 -12.24 18.34
C TYR A 266 2.02 -11.39 17.68
N LEU A 267 1.65 -10.45 16.79
CA LEU A 267 2.60 -9.48 16.27
C LEU A 267 3.13 -8.64 17.42
N THR A 268 4.44 -8.61 17.55
CA THR A 268 5.12 -7.77 18.53
C THR A 268 5.32 -6.37 18.00
N ASP A 269 5.55 -6.25 16.69
CA ASP A 269 5.91 -5.02 16.00
C ASP A 269 5.35 -5.01 14.59
N ILE A 270 5.22 -3.80 14.04
CA ILE A 270 5.17 -3.61 12.60
C ILE A 270 6.33 -2.71 12.17
N ILE A 271 6.80 -2.93 10.94
CA ILE A 271 7.69 -2.01 10.24
C ILE A 271 6.94 -1.47 9.04
N ILE A 272 6.99 -0.15 8.85
CA ILE A 272 6.55 0.51 7.61
C ILE A 272 7.79 1.10 6.95
N THR A 273 8.13 0.63 5.77
CA THR A 273 9.29 1.09 5.00
C THR A 273 9.03 2.46 4.38
N HIS A 274 7.83 2.67 3.83
CA HIS A 274 7.39 3.91 3.22
C HIS A 274 5.87 3.96 3.04
N CYS A 275 5.35 5.09 2.55
CA CYS A 275 3.92 5.41 2.57
C CYS A 275 3.20 5.34 1.22
N HIS A 276 3.70 4.59 0.23
CA HIS A 276 2.87 4.24 -0.92
C HIS A 276 1.72 3.33 -0.47
N GLU A 277 0.56 3.48 -1.12
CA GLU A 277 -0.68 2.77 -0.77
C GLU A 277 -0.42 1.27 -0.54
N ASP A 278 0.30 0.59 -1.42
CA ASP A 278 0.56 -0.85 -1.37
C ASP A 278 1.38 -1.34 -0.16
N HIS A 279 2.03 -0.44 0.57
CA HIS A 279 2.82 -0.74 1.77
C HIS A 279 2.11 -0.34 3.08
N ILE A 280 1.03 0.46 3.01
CA ILE A 280 0.29 0.96 4.19
C ILE A 280 -1.18 0.56 4.24
N GLU A 281 -1.67 -0.17 3.24
CA GLU A 281 -3.06 -0.60 3.12
C GLU A 281 -3.58 -1.41 4.33
N GLY A 282 -2.72 -2.14 5.04
CA GLY A 282 -3.08 -2.88 6.25
C GLY A 282 -3.05 -2.05 7.53
N PHE A 283 -2.47 -0.85 7.50
CA PHE A 283 -2.17 -0.05 8.70
C PHE A 283 -3.44 0.36 9.45
N SER A 284 -4.45 0.90 8.75
CA SER A 284 -5.69 1.35 9.40
C SER A 284 -6.46 0.21 10.08
N GLY A 285 -6.47 -0.98 9.48
CA GLY A 285 -7.09 -2.18 10.07
C GLY A 285 -6.37 -2.69 11.32
N LEU A 286 -5.03 -2.67 11.33
CA LEU A 286 -4.22 -3.03 12.50
C LEU A 286 -4.39 -2.01 13.63
N MET A 287 -4.34 -0.72 13.29
CA MET A 287 -4.48 0.35 14.27
C MET A 287 -5.87 0.32 14.92
N GLN A 288 -6.95 0.19 14.13
CA GLN A 288 -8.32 0.08 14.67
C GLN A 288 -8.45 -1.11 15.63
N ARG A 289 -7.84 -2.26 15.34
CA ARG A 289 -7.86 -3.42 16.24
C ARG A 289 -7.15 -3.14 17.57
N LYS A 290 -6.02 -2.43 17.54
CA LYS A 290 -5.32 -2.01 18.77
C LYS A 290 -6.16 -1.04 19.60
N ILE A 291 -6.79 -0.05 18.97
CA ILE A 291 -7.75 0.86 19.65
C ILE A 291 -8.88 0.07 20.32
N ASP A 292 -9.55 -0.82 19.58
CA ASP A 292 -10.70 -1.55 20.10
C ASP A 292 -10.34 -2.40 21.33
N ARG A 293 -9.10 -2.89 21.39
CA ARG A 293 -8.55 -3.69 22.49
C ARG A 293 -7.89 -2.85 23.59
N LYS A 294 -7.82 -1.52 23.43
CA LYS A 294 -7.11 -0.59 24.33
C LYS A 294 -5.62 -0.94 24.46
N GLU A 295 -5.04 -1.39 23.37
CA GLU A 295 -3.63 -1.71 23.22
C GLU A 295 -2.94 -0.60 22.40
N ARG A 296 -1.60 -0.59 22.44
CA ARG A 296 -0.78 0.27 21.58
C ARG A 296 -0.16 -0.56 20.47
N LEU A 297 0.02 0.04 19.31
CA LEU A 297 0.73 -0.56 18.18
C LEU A 297 2.21 -0.21 18.31
N SER A 298 3.10 -1.19 18.42
CA SER A 298 4.54 -0.95 18.33
C SER A 298 4.93 -0.79 16.86
N LEU A 299 5.49 0.38 16.52
CA LEU A 299 5.86 0.75 15.16
C LEU A 299 7.36 1.05 15.11
N LEU A 300 8.08 0.30 14.30
CA LEU A 300 9.48 0.50 13.99
C LEU A 300 9.56 1.16 12.61
N SER A 301 10.04 2.39 12.54
CA SER A 301 10.23 3.08 11.24
C SER A 301 11.23 4.23 11.40
N THR A 302 11.34 5.08 10.39
CA THR A 302 12.12 6.32 10.47
C THR A 302 11.20 7.52 10.76
N PRO A 303 11.72 8.62 11.33
CA PRO A 303 10.90 9.80 11.61
C PRO A 303 10.21 10.36 10.37
N PRO A 304 10.84 10.48 9.18
CA PRO A 304 10.16 10.94 7.98
C PRO A 304 8.93 10.11 7.60
N VAL A 305 9.02 8.78 7.70
CA VAL A 305 7.90 7.88 7.41
C VAL A 305 6.81 8.02 8.48
N TYR A 306 7.18 8.12 9.76
CA TYR A 306 6.22 8.31 10.84
C TYR A 306 5.46 9.65 10.74
N GLU A 307 6.13 10.74 10.35
CA GLU A 307 5.46 12.02 10.07
C GLU A 307 4.47 11.94 8.91
N GLN A 308 4.80 11.16 7.86
CA GLN A 308 3.86 10.91 6.78
C GLN A 308 2.66 10.08 7.25
N LEU A 309 2.89 9.01 8.02
CA LEU A 309 1.80 8.22 8.61
C LEU A 309 0.87 9.09 9.46
N LYS A 310 1.39 10.02 10.27
CA LYS A 310 0.56 10.99 11.01
C LYS A 310 -0.26 11.87 10.08
N SER A 311 0.35 12.44 9.03
CA SER A 311 -0.36 13.27 8.05
C SER A 311 -1.47 12.50 7.32
N ILE A 312 -1.22 11.22 7.02
CA ILE A 312 -2.16 10.32 6.34
C ILE A 312 -3.30 9.90 7.27
N PHE A 313 -2.98 9.45 8.49
CA PHE A 313 -3.92 8.72 9.35
C PHE A 313 -4.56 9.55 10.47
N ASN A 314 -4.00 10.72 10.83
CA ASN A 314 -4.63 11.59 11.82
C ASN A 314 -6.06 12.04 11.47
N PRO A 315 -6.40 12.30 10.20
CA PRO A 315 -7.77 12.63 9.80
C PRO A 315 -8.80 11.53 10.09
N PHE A 316 -8.35 10.28 10.29
CA PHE A 316 -9.20 9.13 10.58
C PHE A 316 -9.31 8.86 12.09
N PHE A 317 -8.18 8.96 12.80
CA PHE A 317 -8.05 8.47 14.18
C PHE A 317 -7.83 9.57 15.24
N GLY A 318 -7.70 10.84 14.82
CA GLY A 318 -7.10 11.87 15.67
C GLY A 318 -5.58 11.67 15.76
N ASP A 319 -4.93 12.17 16.81
CA ASP A 319 -3.47 12.00 16.96
C ASP A 319 -3.09 10.52 17.14
N ILE A 320 -2.56 9.87 16.08
CA ILE A 320 -2.18 8.46 16.13
C ILE A 320 -1.04 8.18 17.11
N SER A 321 -0.28 9.19 17.52
CA SER A 321 0.78 9.06 18.54
C SER A 321 0.21 8.59 19.88
N ALA A 322 -1.06 8.90 20.15
CA ALA A 322 -1.77 8.42 21.33
C ALA A 322 -1.99 6.90 21.33
N TYR A 323 -1.79 6.21 20.21
CA TYR A 323 -2.02 4.77 20.04
C TYR A 323 -0.78 4.00 19.58
N ILE A 324 0.35 4.67 19.37
CA ILE A 324 1.57 4.08 18.80
C ILE A 324 2.76 4.21 19.75
N ASP A 325 3.43 3.09 20.00
CA ASP A 325 4.78 3.09 20.57
C ASP A 325 5.78 3.15 19.43
N PHE A 326 6.30 4.35 19.13
CA PHE A 326 7.20 4.58 18.00
C PHE A 326 8.65 4.33 18.41
N HIS A 327 9.32 3.46 17.65
CA HIS A 327 10.75 3.18 17.76
C HIS A 327 11.47 3.68 16.50
N ASP A 328 12.34 4.67 16.68
CA ASP A 328 13.14 5.23 15.58
C ASP A 328 14.29 4.29 15.21
N LEU A 329 14.21 3.68 14.03
CA LEU A 329 15.24 2.79 13.49
C LEU A 329 16.63 3.46 13.32
N ASN A 330 16.70 4.79 13.37
CA ASN A 330 17.98 5.51 13.42
C ASN A 330 18.67 5.43 14.79
N ASN A 331 17.97 4.99 15.84
CA ASN A 331 18.54 4.81 17.18
C ASN A 331 19.46 3.59 17.21
N ARG A 332 20.70 3.78 16.76
CA ARG A 332 21.72 2.72 16.69
C ARG A 332 21.99 2.05 18.04
N ALA A 333 21.87 2.77 19.16
CA ALA A 333 22.11 2.18 20.48
C ALA A 333 21.06 1.11 20.84
N GLU A 334 19.82 1.28 20.38
CA GLU A 334 18.72 0.32 20.57
C GLU A 334 18.84 -0.84 19.57
N PHE A 335 19.05 -0.51 18.29
CA PHE A 335 19.00 -1.49 17.22
C PHE A 335 20.30 -2.24 16.94
N GLU A 336 21.41 -1.92 17.62
CA GLU A 336 22.62 -2.76 17.61
C GLU A 336 22.37 -4.12 18.30
N ASN A 337 21.41 -4.18 19.24
CA ASN A 337 21.04 -5.40 19.96
C ASN A 337 19.57 -5.40 20.39
N PHE A 338 18.67 -5.29 19.42
CA PHE A 338 17.22 -5.36 19.64
C PHE A 338 16.81 -6.82 19.87
N HIS A 339 16.60 -7.20 21.13
CA HIS A 339 16.25 -8.59 21.51
C HIS A 339 17.26 -9.65 21.00
N GLY A 340 18.55 -9.33 21.01
CA GLY A 340 19.60 -10.22 20.48
C GLY A 340 19.85 -10.07 18.97
N CYS A 341 19.01 -9.33 18.26
CA CYS A 341 19.13 -9.09 16.83
C CYS A 341 19.67 -7.69 16.56
N ARG A 342 20.66 -7.58 15.67
CA ARG A 342 21.03 -6.28 15.09
C ARG A 342 20.10 -5.97 13.92
N ILE A 343 19.51 -4.78 13.92
CA ILE A 343 18.71 -4.27 12.81
C ILE A 343 19.45 -3.07 12.20
N ASP A 344 19.83 -3.20 10.93
CA ASP A 344 20.45 -2.14 10.16
C ASP A 344 19.47 -1.58 9.13
N ILE A 345 19.52 -0.27 8.90
CA ILE A 345 18.77 0.38 7.83
C ILE A 345 19.68 1.14 6.88
N ARG A 346 19.20 1.32 5.66
CA ARG A 346 19.80 2.18 4.63
C ARG A 346 18.72 2.99 3.94
N GLU A 347 18.93 4.29 3.80
CA GLU A 347 18.05 5.13 2.98
C GLU A 347 18.14 4.73 1.50
N ASN A 348 16.99 4.49 0.89
CA ASN A 348 16.91 4.12 -0.52
C ASN A 348 16.71 5.34 -1.42
N TYR A 349 17.00 5.14 -2.70
CA TYR A 349 16.69 6.12 -3.73
C TYR A 349 15.34 5.80 -4.38
N HIS A 350 14.30 6.55 -4.00
CA HIS A 350 12.91 6.35 -4.42
C HIS A 350 12.12 7.67 -4.21
N PRO A 351 10.96 7.91 -4.86
CA PRO A 351 10.28 9.21 -4.88
C PRO A 351 9.88 9.77 -3.51
N ILE A 352 9.59 8.88 -2.55
CA ILE A 352 9.28 9.23 -1.16
C ILE A 352 10.29 8.61 -0.20
N PRO A 353 10.45 9.11 1.04
CA PRO A 353 11.33 8.51 2.03
C PRO A 353 11.04 7.01 2.22
N THR A 354 12.07 6.20 2.04
CA THR A 354 12.03 4.73 2.16
C THR A 354 13.40 4.21 2.57
N PHE A 355 13.44 2.99 3.08
CA PHE A 355 14.66 2.37 3.54
C PHE A 355 14.67 0.85 3.32
N GLY A 356 15.88 0.32 3.12
CA GLY A 356 16.16 -1.10 3.20
C GLY A 356 16.52 -1.54 4.62
N LEU A 357 16.45 -2.85 4.85
CA LEU A 357 16.61 -3.50 6.14
C LEU A 357 17.64 -4.63 6.07
N LYS A 358 18.38 -4.83 7.16
CA LYS A 358 19.08 -6.08 7.45
C LYS A 358 18.80 -6.52 8.87
N PHE A 359 18.53 -7.81 9.05
CA PHE A 359 18.37 -8.45 10.35
C PHE A 359 19.53 -9.43 10.54
N SER A 360 20.34 -9.24 11.60
CA SER A 360 21.44 -10.13 11.94
C SER A 360 21.19 -10.78 13.31
N TYR A 361 20.98 -12.10 13.33
CA TYR A 361 20.64 -12.86 14.53
C TYR A 361 21.29 -14.25 14.52
N ASN A 362 21.93 -14.66 15.61
CA ASN A 362 22.61 -15.96 15.74
C ASN A 362 23.55 -16.30 14.57
N ASN A 363 24.38 -15.33 14.16
CA ASN A 363 25.32 -15.41 13.03
C ASN A 363 24.67 -15.59 11.65
N ARG A 364 23.36 -15.35 11.53
CA ARG A 364 22.64 -15.33 10.26
C ARG A 364 22.18 -13.93 9.93
N THR A 365 22.19 -13.59 8.65
CA THR A 365 21.79 -12.26 8.20
C THR A 365 20.85 -12.34 7.00
N ILE A 366 19.73 -11.63 7.07
CA ILE A 366 18.76 -11.48 5.97
C ILE A 366 18.67 -10.00 5.58
N GLY A 367 18.75 -9.71 4.28
CA GLY A 367 18.52 -8.39 3.71
C GLY A 367 17.16 -8.29 3.03
N ILE A 368 16.49 -7.15 3.18
CA ILE A 368 15.27 -6.78 2.44
C ILE A 368 15.49 -5.38 1.89
N SER A 369 15.41 -5.19 0.58
CA SER A 369 15.80 -3.91 -0.02
C SER A 369 14.85 -2.78 0.34
N GLY A 370 13.56 -3.04 0.53
CA GLY A 370 12.54 -1.98 0.38
C GLY A 370 12.43 -1.55 -1.09
N ASP A 371 11.45 -0.71 -1.41
CA ASP A 371 11.34 -0.15 -2.76
C ASP A 371 12.56 0.74 -3.04
N ILE A 372 13.20 0.53 -4.18
CA ILE A 372 14.46 1.19 -4.52
C ILE A 372 14.69 1.21 -6.03
N LEU A 373 15.17 2.34 -6.54
CA LEU A 373 15.86 2.40 -7.82
C LEU A 373 17.35 2.17 -7.63
N TYR A 374 17.77 0.91 -7.67
CA TYR A 374 19.18 0.53 -7.80
C TYR A 374 19.57 0.48 -9.27
N SER A 375 20.62 1.20 -9.63
CA SER A 375 21.38 1.03 -10.86
C SER A 375 22.81 1.50 -10.63
N ARG A 376 23.79 0.65 -10.95
CA ARG A 376 25.21 0.98 -10.73
C ARG A 376 25.60 2.29 -11.42
N ARG A 377 25.17 2.44 -12.67
CA ARG A 377 25.38 3.65 -13.48
C ARG A 377 24.81 4.90 -12.81
N LEU A 378 23.62 4.80 -12.21
CA LEU A 378 22.96 5.92 -11.55
C LEU A 378 23.71 6.33 -10.29
N ILE A 379 24.09 5.35 -9.45
CA ILE A 379 24.83 5.59 -8.21
C ILE A 379 26.22 6.20 -8.51
N ASP A 380 26.91 5.70 -9.53
CA ASP A 380 28.20 6.26 -9.99
C ASP A 380 28.03 7.72 -10.48
N ALA A 381 27.00 8.01 -11.28
CA ALA A 381 26.71 9.36 -11.74
C ALA A 381 26.40 10.32 -10.59
N ARG A 382 25.69 9.84 -9.55
CA ARG A 382 25.40 10.63 -8.34
C ARG A 382 26.64 10.96 -7.54
N LEU A 383 27.60 10.03 -7.44
CA LEU A 383 28.88 10.28 -6.79
C LEU A 383 29.70 11.29 -7.61
N GLN A 384 29.77 11.11 -8.93
CA GLN A 384 30.53 11.99 -9.83
C GLN A 384 30.01 13.43 -9.83
N ASN A 385 28.69 13.63 -9.76
CA ASN A 385 28.08 14.96 -9.72
C ASN A 385 27.96 15.56 -8.30
N GLY A 386 28.42 14.85 -7.27
CA GLY A 386 28.41 15.30 -5.87
C GLY A 386 27.04 15.32 -5.21
N SER A 387 26.02 14.69 -5.79
CA SER A 387 24.69 14.55 -5.15
C SER A 387 24.66 13.53 -4.02
N ILE A 388 25.66 12.65 -3.97
CA ILE A 388 25.96 11.80 -2.82
C ILE A 388 27.46 11.83 -2.53
N ASP A 389 27.82 11.60 -1.27
CA ASP A 389 29.21 11.40 -0.87
C ASP A 389 29.63 9.92 -0.94
N LYS A 390 30.89 9.64 -0.58
CA LYS A 390 31.43 8.27 -0.60
C LYS A 390 30.76 7.36 0.44
N ALA A 391 30.37 7.88 1.60
CA ALA A 391 29.70 7.09 2.63
C ALA A 391 28.29 6.65 2.18
N GLN A 392 27.57 7.54 1.51
CA GLN A 392 26.28 7.23 0.89
C GLN A 392 26.43 6.25 -0.27
N TYR A 393 27.46 6.42 -1.10
CA TYR A 393 27.80 5.47 -2.16
C TYR A 393 28.02 4.06 -1.61
N ASP A 394 28.87 3.92 -0.58
CA ASP A 394 29.22 2.64 0.02
C ASP A 394 28.00 1.98 0.70
N LYS A 395 27.07 2.78 1.23
CA LYS A 395 25.79 2.24 1.68
C LYS A 395 24.97 1.72 0.51
N LEU A 396 24.81 2.47 -0.58
CA LEU A 396 23.96 2.11 -1.71
C LEU A 396 24.52 0.99 -2.59
N SER A 397 25.78 0.61 -2.41
CA SER A 397 26.43 -0.44 -3.19
C SER A 397 25.98 -1.85 -2.77
N PRO A 398 26.23 -2.87 -3.61
CA PRO A 398 25.94 -4.27 -3.28
C PRO A 398 26.63 -4.75 -2.00
N GLU A 399 27.80 -4.20 -1.68
CA GLU A 399 28.61 -4.58 -0.52
C GLU A 399 27.86 -4.45 0.81
N TRP A 400 26.88 -3.55 0.92
CA TRP A 400 26.05 -3.44 2.13
C TRP A 400 25.32 -4.76 2.46
N PHE A 401 25.00 -5.56 1.45
CA PHE A 401 24.37 -6.88 1.58
C PHE A 401 25.36 -8.05 1.55
N SER A 402 26.68 -7.80 1.44
CA SER A 402 27.67 -8.86 1.26
C SER A 402 27.83 -9.81 2.46
N ASP A 403 27.31 -9.49 3.63
CA ASP A 403 27.27 -10.37 4.81
C ASP A 403 25.93 -11.11 4.97
N CYS A 404 24.98 -10.91 4.03
CA CYS A 404 23.68 -11.58 4.05
C CYS A 404 23.79 -13.02 3.53
N GLU A 405 22.99 -13.93 4.08
CA GLU A 405 22.77 -15.25 3.49
C GLU A 405 21.77 -15.17 2.34
N ILE A 406 20.74 -14.33 2.54
CA ILE A 406 19.61 -14.15 1.64
C ILE A 406 19.34 -12.65 1.52
N LEU A 407 19.06 -12.20 0.29
CA LEU A 407 18.63 -10.85 -0.03
C LEU A 407 17.30 -10.92 -0.80
N LEU A 408 16.25 -10.28 -0.30
CA LEU A 408 15.04 -10.01 -1.06
C LEU A 408 15.15 -8.60 -1.61
N HIS A 409 15.08 -8.45 -2.93
CA HIS A 409 15.26 -7.18 -3.60
C HIS A 409 14.07 -6.83 -4.51
N ASP A 410 13.64 -5.57 -4.44
CA ASP A 410 12.67 -4.94 -5.34
C ASP A 410 13.15 -5.11 -6.78
N THR A 411 12.26 -5.54 -7.68
CA THR A 411 12.57 -5.63 -9.10
C THR A 411 11.33 -5.57 -9.96
N THR A 412 11.47 -4.91 -11.11
CA THR A 412 10.47 -4.88 -12.17
C THR A 412 11.04 -5.45 -13.47
N LEU A 413 10.16 -6.01 -14.31
CA LEU A 413 10.54 -6.57 -15.62
C LEU A 413 10.60 -5.53 -16.74
N SER A 414 10.01 -4.38 -16.54
CA SER A 414 9.95 -3.30 -17.52
C SER A 414 10.69 -2.12 -16.95
N ARG A 415 11.47 -1.43 -17.79
CA ARG A 415 12.20 -0.21 -17.41
C ARG A 415 11.32 0.74 -16.63
N ASP A 416 11.50 0.73 -15.32
CA ASP A 416 10.72 1.54 -14.39
C ASP A 416 11.58 2.75 -13.99
N PRO A 417 11.01 3.96 -13.96
CA PRO A 417 11.78 5.11 -13.52
C PRO A 417 12.12 5.04 -12.03
N VAL A 418 11.37 4.31 -11.20
CA VAL A 418 11.39 4.41 -9.73
C VAL A 418 11.80 3.12 -8.99
N HIS A 419 11.88 2.00 -9.72
CA HIS A 419 12.24 0.68 -9.21
C HIS A 419 13.45 0.09 -9.95
N THR A 420 14.12 -0.90 -9.34
CA THR A 420 15.22 -1.63 -9.96
C THR A 420 14.76 -2.49 -11.14
N ASP A 421 15.44 -2.37 -12.27
CA ASP A 421 15.21 -3.25 -13.42
C ASP A 421 15.87 -4.62 -13.16
N LEU A 422 15.29 -5.71 -13.68
CA LEU A 422 15.86 -7.07 -13.48
C LEU A 422 17.33 -7.17 -13.89
N GLU A 423 17.73 -6.52 -14.99
CA GLU A 423 19.13 -6.50 -15.45
C GLU A 423 20.07 -5.91 -14.39
N ASP A 424 19.70 -4.77 -13.78
CA ASP A 424 20.49 -4.15 -12.71
C ASP A 424 20.55 -5.05 -11.46
N LEU A 425 19.49 -5.81 -11.17
CA LEU A 425 19.48 -6.78 -10.05
C LEU A 425 20.34 -8.02 -10.34
N GLU A 426 20.36 -8.51 -11.58
CA GLU A 426 21.24 -9.60 -12.00
C GLU A 426 22.71 -9.21 -11.92
N ASP A 427 23.05 -7.97 -12.29
CA ASP A 427 24.39 -7.42 -12.11
C ASP A 427 24.75 -7.31 -10.62
N LEU A 428 23.84 -6.80 -9.78
CA LEU A 428 24.02 -6.78 -8.33
C LEU A 428 24.29 -8.18 -7.77
N ALA A 429 23.50 -9.19 -8.17
CA ALA A 429 23.65 -10.56 -7.69
C ALA A 429 25.01 -11.17 -8.07
N GLN A 430 25.55 -10.81 -9.23
CA GLN A 430 26.88 -11.24 -9.68
C GLN A 430 28.01 -10.57 -8.88
N GLU A 431 27.82 -9.36 -8.36
CA GLU A 431 28.80 -8.67 -7.50
C GLU A 431 28.90 -9.30 -6.10
N ILE A 432 27.84 -9.94 -5.61
CA ILE A 432 27.78 -10.63 -4.30
C ILE A 432 27.39 -12.12 -4.45
N PRO A 433 28.19 -12.94 -5.16
CA PRO A 433 27.79 -14.26 -5.66
C PRO A 433 27.53 -15.32 -4.56
N HIS A 434 27.91 -15.05 -3.31
CA HIS A 434 27.65 -15.91 -2.16
C HIS A 434 26.31 -15.62 -1.47
N VAL A 435 25.64 -14.52 -1.83
CA VAL A 435 24.31 -14.15 -1.31
C VAL A 435 23.24 -14.73 -2.23
N LYS A 436 22.24 -15.40 -1.66
CA LYS A 436 21.09 -15.89 -2.44
C LYS A 436 20.13 -14.73 -2.68
N VAL A 437 20.03 -14.26 -3.92
CA VAL A 437 19.19 -13.12 -4.28
C VAL A 437 17.82 -13.59 -4.77
N TYR A 438 16.77 -13.01 -4.18
CA TYR A 438 15.39 -13.21 -4.56
C TYR A 438 14.75 -11.89 -5.00
N GLY A 439 14.00 -11.92 -6.09
CA GLY A 439 13.25 -10.76 -6.55
C GLY A 439 11.84 -10.72 -5.95
N TYR A 440 11.33 -9.54 -5.63
CA TYR A 440 9.94 -9.28 -5.27
C TYR A 440 9.48 -7.96 -5.92
N HIS A 441 8.22 -7.55 -5.70
CA HIS A 441 7.62 -6.33 -6.26
C HIS A 441 7.55 -6.33 -7.80
N PHE A 442 7.23 -7.49 -8.38
CA PHE A 442 7.09 -7.63 -9.83
C PHE A 442 5.64 -7.88 -10.24
N SER A 443 5.26 -7.37 -11.42
CA SER A 443 3.93 -7.55 -11.99
C SER A 443 3.73 -8.88 -12.71
N VAL A 444 4.82 -9.45 -13.23
CA VAL A 444 4.83 -10.70 -14.00
C VAL A 444 6.03 -11.52 -13.51
N ARG A 445 5.83 -12.82 -13.33
CA ARG A 445 6.90 -13.73 -12.93
C ARG A 445 7.94 -13.84 -14.04
N PHE A 446 9.20 -13.96 -13.66
CA PHE A 446 10.34 -14.03 -14.59
C PHE A 446 11.21 -15.25 -14.35
N GLU A 447 12.14 -15.48 -15.27
CA GLU A 447 13.22 -16.45 -15.16
C GLU A 447 14.54 -15.71 -15.20
N SER A 448 15.48 -16.10 -14.34
CA SER A 448 16.82 -15.51 -14.26
C SER A 448 17.81 -16.58 -13.79
N ALA A 449 19.06 -16.46 -14.24
CA ALA A 449 20.14 -17.34 -13.80
C ALA A 449 20.69 -16.96 -12.41
N TYR A 450 20.47 -15.72 -11.97
CA TYR A 450 21.08 -15.15 -10.77
C TYR A 450 20.05 -14.78 -9.69
N VAL A 451 18.80 -14.55 -10.09
CA VAL A 451 17.73 -14.06 -9.21
C VAL A 451 16.57 -15.04 -9.19
N THR A 452 16.12 -15.43 -8.00
CA THR A 452 14.93 -16.30 -7.86
C THR A 452 13.69 -15.46 -7.57
N PRO A 453 12.61 -15.50 -8.38
CA PRO A 453 11.38 -14.79 -8.04
C PRO A 453 10.72 -15.41 -6.80
N THR A 454 10.41 -14.58 -5.81
CA THR A 454 9.65 -15.00 -4.62
C THR A 454 8.21 -15.38 -4.95
N GLN A 455 7.58 -16.13 -4.04
CA GLN A 455 6.16 -16.47 -4.08
C GLN A 455 5.52 -16.24 -2.71
N PHE A 456 4.22 -15.89 -2.72
CA PHE A 456 3.41 -15.83 -1.51
C PHE A 456 3.53 -17.15 -0.72
N GLY A 457 3.94 -17.03 0.54
CA GLY A 457 4.10 -18.14 1.47
C GLY A 457 5.47 -18.81 1.46
N ASP A 458 6.44 -18.34 0.65
CA ASP A 458 7.83 -18.80 0.76
C ASP A 458 8.35 -18.58 2.20
N ARG A 459 9.09 -19.57 2.72
CA ARG A 459 9.65 -19.55 4.09
C ARG A 459 11.14 -19.86 4.04
N PHE A 460 11.93 -19.02 4.69
CA PHE A 460 13.38 -19.13 4.79
C PHE A 460 13.82 -19.41 6.23
#